data_AF-A0A2V3IQF4-F1
#
_entry.id   AF-A0A2V3IQF4-F1
#
_cell.length_a   1.000
_cell.length_b   1.000
_cell.length_c   1.000
_cell.angle_alpha   90.00
_cell.angle_beta   90.00
_cell.angle_gamma   90.00
#
_symmetry.space_group_name_H-M   'P 1'
#
loop_
_entity.id
_entity.type
_entity.pdbx_description
1 polymer ?
#
loop_
_entity_poly.entity_id
_entity_poly.type
_entity_poly.pdbx_seq_one_letter_code
_entity_poly.pdbx_strand_id
1 'polypeptide(L)'
;MSNNACGDKSIVSRQFQLTMKRGPGGSGYNREFKTLDRTLKRMGRDDPGSTSSYKCADTNALLPQLMCHAKPVLKNVIFLREEDSMWPLKDPKNVKDTLNDLSPATRYTKALESIRKFERDQTAGVKGVSVELVHGKEKVVTLGKIRSELDEIRVRHDEFSNRIDVLTVEIAELPERIRSV
;
A
#
# COMPACT_ATOMS: atom_id res chain seq x y z
N MET A 1 -39.09 -5.16 10.83
CA MET A 1 -38.08 -4.15 10.46
C MET A 1 -36.91 -4.30 11.41
N SER A 2 -35.73 -4.74 10.95
CA SER A 2 -34.56 -4.94 11.81
C SER A 2 -33.71 -3.68 11.88
N ASN A 3 -33.26 -3.31 13.08
CA ASN A 3 -32.26 -2.26 13.27
C ASN A 3 -30.87 -2.80 12.87
N ASN A 4 -30.00 -1.94 12.36
CA ASN A 4 -28.57 -2.28 12.21
C ASN A 4 -27.87 -2.33 13.60
N ALA A 5 -26.61 -2.76 13.67
CA ALA A 5 -25.84 -2.79 14.93
C ALA A 5 -25.61 -1.39 15.56
N CYS A 6 -25.91 -0.31 14.83
CA CYS A 6 -25.86 1.07 15.32
C CYS A 6 -27.24 1.56 15.82
N GLY A 7 -28.30 0.74 15.73
CA GLY A 7 -29.67 1.14 16.07
C GLY A 7 -30.36 2.02 15.03
N ASP A 8 -29.69 2.36 13.93
CA ASP A 8 -30.22 3.22 12.87
C ASP A 8 -31.06 2.42 11.89
N LYS A 9 -32.10 3.08 11.38
CA LYS A 9 -32.94 2.52 10.32
C LYS A 9 -32.42 3.02 8.99
N SER A 10 -32.32 2.13 8.01
CA SER A 10 -31.83 2.51 6.68
C SER A 10 -32.73 1.92 5.61
N ILE A 11 -33.06 2.73 4.61
CA ILE A 11 -33.84 2.33 3.44
C ILE A 11 -32.90 2.34 2.24
N VAL A 12 -32.76 1.20 1.57
CA VAL A 12 -32.00 1.07 0.33
C VAL A 12 -32.96 0.81 -0.80
N SER A 13 -33.00 1.71 -1.78
CA SER A 13 -33.81 1.55 -2.99
C SER A 13 -32.92 1.11 -4.16
N ARG A 14 -33.24 -0.04 -4.76
CA ARG A 14 -32.57 -0.58 -5.95
C ARG A 14 -33.54 -0.61 -7.10
N GLN A 15 -33.24 0.15 -8.14
CA GLN A 15 -34.09 0.27 -9.32
C GLN A 15 -33.42 -0.40 -10.52
N PHE A 16 -34.23 -1.14 -11.27
CA PHE A 16 -33.81 -1.86 -12.47
C PHE A 16 -34.84 -1.61 -13.57
N GLN A 17 -34.37 -1.49 -14.80
CA GLN A 17 -35.20 -1.34 -15.98
C GLN A 17 -34.87 -2.45 -16.97
N LEU A 18 -35.87 -3.18 -17.42
CA LEU A 18 -35.75 -4.17 -18.49
C LEU A 18 -36.61 -3.70 -19.67
N THR A 19 -35.98 -3.47 -20.81
CA THR A 19 -36.66 -3.04 -22.04
C THR A 19 -36.52 -4.11 -23.10
N MET A 20 -37.62 -4.58 -23.67
CA MET A 20 -37.60 -5.49 -24.82
C MET A 20 -37.71 -4.68 -26.10
N LYS A 21 -36.64 -4.67 -26.91
CA LYS A 21 -36.60 -4.01 -28.22
C LYS A 21 -36.72 -5.05 -29.32
N ARG A 22 -37.50 -4.80 -30.36
CA ARG A 22 -37.48 -5.67 -31.55
C ARG A 22 -36.12 -5.57 -32.23
N GLY A 23 -35.55 -6.72 -32.57
CA GLY A 23 -34.31 -6.81 -33.30
C GLY A 23 -34.46 -6.25 -34.73
N PRO A 24 -33.36 -5.81 -35.36
CA PRO A 24 -33.39 -5.38 -36.76
C PRO A 24 -33.99 -6.47 -37.65
N GLY A 25 -34.92 -6.10 -38.54
CA GLY A 25 -35.53 -7.01 -39.52
C GLY A 25 -36.53 -8.03 -38.96
N GLY A 26 -37.06 -7.86 -37.74
CA GLY A 26 -38.08 -8.77 -37.19
C GLY A 26 -37.52 -10.09 -36.62
N SER A 27 -36.19 -10.19 -36.47
CA SER A 27 -35.45 -11.36 -35.99
C SER A 27 -35.61 -11.67 -34.48
N GLY A 28 -36.76 -11.32 -33.89
CA GLY A 28 -37.08 -11.54 -32.48
C GLY A 28 -36.93 -10.31 -31.58
N TYR A 29 -36.93 -10.54 -30.26
CA TYR A 29 -36.84 -9.47 -29.24
C TYR A 29 -35.47 -9.52 -28.54
N ASN A 30 -34.78 -8.39 -28.51
CA ASN A 30 -33.58 -8.18 -27.72
C ASN A 30 -33.95 -7.59 -26.34
N ARG A 31 -33.38 -8.15 -25.27
CA ARG A 31 -33.60 -7.70 -23.89
C ARG A 31 -32.45 -6.79 -23.46
N GLU A 32 -32.75 -5.51 -23.24
CA GLU A 32 -31.81 -4.54 -22.68
C GLU A 32 -32.08 -4.36 -21.19
N PHE A 33 -31.17 -4.84 -20.34
CA PHE A 33 -31.23 -4.65 -18.89
C PHE A 33 -30.37 -3.46 -18.47
N LYS A 34 -30.96 -2.51 -17.76
CA LYS A 34 -30.30 -1.34 -17.17
C LYS A 34 -30.46 -1.35 -15.67
N THR A 35 -29.36 -1.14 -14.96
CA THR A 35 -29.40 -0.83 -13.53
C THR A 35 -29.45 0.69 -13.39
N LEU A 36 -30.46 1.20 -12.70
CA LEU A 36 -30.60 2.62 -12.41
C LEU A 36 -29.89 2.99 -11.10
N ASP A 37 -29.75 4.29 -10.85
CA ASP A 37 -29.11 4.80 -9.64
C ASP A 37 -29.81 4.31 -8.37
N ARG A 38 -29.01 4.05 -7.34
CA ARG A 38 -29.46 3.48 -6.08
C ARG A 38 -29.38 4.55 -5.00
N THR A 39 -30.43 4.64 -4.20
CA THR A 39 -30.50 5.59 -3.10
C THR A 39 -30.41 4.84 -1.78
N LEU A 40 -29.58 5.33 -0.86
CA LEU A 40 -29.56 4.90 0.53
C LEU A 40 -30.00 6.10 1.36
N LYS A 41 -31.09 5.93 2.09
CA LYS A 41 -31.58 6.88 3.07
C LYS A 41 -31.28 6.33 4.45
N ARG A 42 -30.47 7.02 5.24
CA ARG A 42 -30.23 6.70 6.65
C ARG A 42 -31.21 7.52 7.49
N MET A 43 -31.89 6.86 8.41
CA MET A 43 -32.76 7.46 9.40
C MET A 43 -32.07 7.25 10.75
N GLY A 44 -31.10 8.10 11.03
CA GLY A 44 -30.41 8.15 12.32
C GLY A 44 -31.17 9.01 13.32
N ARG A 45 -30.79 8.92 14.60
CA ARG A 45 -31.38 9.74 15.68
C ARG A 45 -31.08 11.24 15.54
N ASP A 46 -29.94 11.59 14.92
CA ASP A 46 -29.46 12.97 14.77
C ASP A 46 -29.68 13.59 13.38
N ASP A 47 -29.99 12.79 12.35
CA ASP A 47 -30.26 13.27 10.99
C ASP A 47 -31.37 12.43 10.33
N PRO A 48 -32.64 12.86 10.45
CA PRO A 48 -33.80 12.13 9.95
C PRO A 48 -34.06 12.37 8.45
N GLY A 49 -33.03 12.40 7.61
CA GLY A 49 -33.27 12.76 6.21
C GLY A 49 -32.16 12.60 5.17
N SER A 50 -30.89 12.45 5.55
CA SER A 50 -29.82 12.37 4.54
C SER A 50 -30.02 11.19 3.58
N THR A 51 -30.25 11.56 2.32
CA THR A 51 -30.36 10.65 1.20
C THR A 51 -29.11 10.81 0.36
N SER A 52 -28.28 9.79 0.34
CA SER A 52 -27.08 9.76 -0.49
C SER A 52 -27.32 8.83 -1.66
N SER A 53 -27.04 9.31 -2.89
CA SER A 53 -27.02 8.46 -4.08
C SER A 53 -25.69 7.72 -4.13
N TYR A 54 -25.75 6.40 -4.34
CA TYR A 54 -24.56 5.55 -4.41
C TYR A 54 -24.53 4.81 -5.73
N LYS A 55 -23.31 4.64 -6.27
CA LYS A 55 -23.07 3.73 -7.39
C LYS A 55 -23.21 2.28 -6.91
N CYS A 56 -23.47 1.37 -7.84
CA CYS A 56 -23.72 -0.06 -7.58
C CYS A 56 -22.63 -0.75 -6.73
N ALA A 57 -21.35 -0.41 -6.98
CA ALA A 57 -20.21 -0.98 -6.26
C ALA A 57 -20.21 -0.59 -4.78
N ASP A 58 -20.44 0.70 -4.49
CA ASP A 58 -20.47 1.22 -3.12
C ASP A 58 -21.64 0.64 -2.34
N THR A 59 -22.82 0.54 -2.98
CA THR A 59 -24.01 -0.03 -2.31
C THR A 59 -23.80 -1.51 -1.95
N ASN A 60 -23.11 -2.28 -2.80
CA ASN A 60 -22.84 -3.70 -2.55
C ASN A 60 -21.77 -3.93 -1.47
N ALA A 61 -20.89 -2.95 -1.22
CA ALA A 61 -19.93 -2.97 -0.13
C ALA A 61 -20.56 -2.49 1.20
N LEU A 62 -21.41 -1.45 1.14
CA LEU A 62 -22.08 -0.85 2.30
C LEU A 62 -23.20 -1.73 2.86
N LEU A 63 -23.98 -2.40 2.01
CA LEU A 63 -25.16 -3.15 2.47
C LEU A 63 -24.80 -4.28 3.46
N PRO A 64 -23.75 -5.11 3.24
CA PRO A 64 -23.32 -6.08 4.24
C PRO A 64 -22.91 -5.46 5.58
N GLN A 65 -22.24 -4.31 5.55
CA GLN A 65 -21.85 -3.59 6.77
C GLN A 65 -23.07 -3.08 7.53
N LEU A 66 -24.04 -2.53 6.81
CA LEU A 66 -25.31 -2.07 7.36
C LEU A 66 -26.14 -3.22 7.95
N MET A 67 -26.10 -4.40 7.33
CA MET A 67 -26.79 -5.59 7.82
C MET A 67 -26.04 -6.28 8.96
N CYS A 68 -24.79 -5.86 9.23
CA CYS A 68 -23.92 -6.36 10.28
C CYS A 68 -23.61 -7.87 10.18
N HIS A 69 -23.74 -8.41 8.97
CA HIS A 69 -23.40 -9.78 8.66
C HIS A 69 -22.30 -9.80 7.61
N ALA A 70 -21.38 -10.75 7.71
CA ALA A 70 -20.34 -10.90 6.71
C ALA A 70 -20.96 -11.26 5.34
N LYS A 71 -20.39 -10.73 4.26
CA LYS A 71 -20.82 -11.01 2.88
C LYS A 71 -21.04 -12.52 2.58
N PRO A 72 -20.19 -13.46 3.07
CA PRO A 72 -20.43 -14.89 2.88
C PRO A 72 -21.70 -15.41 3.56
N VAL A 73 -22.05 -14.90 4.75
CA VAL A 73 -23.30 -15.25 5.45
C VAL A 73 -24.50 -14.79 4.62
N LEU A 74 -24.44 -13.56 4.10
CA LEU A 74 -25.53 -13.03 3.26
C LEU A 74 -25.72 -13.84 1.98
N LYS A 75 -24.64 -14.32 1.36
CA LYS A 75 -24.69 -15.07 0.09
C LYS A 75 -25.08 -16.54 0.28
N ASN A 76 -24.47 -17.21 1.26
CA ASN A 76 -24.51 -18.66 1.38
C ASN A 76 -25.58 -19.15 2.37
N VAL A 77 -26.21 -18.24 3.13
CA VAL A 77 -27.22 -18.57 4.14
C VAL A 77 -28.50 -17.74 3.96
N ILE A 78 -28.41 -16.40 3.94
CA ILE A 78 -29.61 -15.53 3.98
C ILE A 78 -30.26 -15.35 2.60
N PHE A 79 -29.46 -15.03 1.57
CA PHE A 79 -29.92 -14.82 0.18
C PHE A 79 -29.43 -15.91 -0.76
N LEU A 80 -29.41 -17.15 -0.25
CA LEU A 80 -29.01 -18.32 -1.00
C LEU A 80 -29.99 -18.54 -2.17
N ARG A 81 -29.46 -18.74 -3.38
CA ARG A 81 -30.29 -19.07 -4.55
C ARG A 81 -30.77 -20.50 -4.43
N GLU A 82 -31.97 -20.78 -4.93
CA GLU A 82 -32.59 -22.11 -4.83
C GLU A 82 -31.69 -23.21 -5.41
N GLU A 83 -31.05 -22.95 -6.57
CA GLU A 83 -30.08 -23.86 -7.19
C GLU A 83 -28.83 -24.14 -6.35
N ASP A 84 -28.51 -23.25 -5.41
CA ASP A 84 -27.37 -23.35 -4.51
C ASP A 84 -27.76 -23.88 -3.12
N SER A 85 -29.06 -24.09 -2.84
CA SER A 85 -29.58 -24.54 -1.54
C SER A 85 -29.00 -25.87 -1.06
N MET A 86 -28.69 -26.77 -2.00
CA MET A 86 -28.11 -28.08 -1.73
C MET A 86 -26.58 -28.06 -1.53
N TRP A 87 -25.95 -26.88 -1.41
CA TRP A 87 -24.49 -26.81 -1.21
C TRP A 87 -23.96 -27.67 -0.04
N PRO A 88 -24.69 -27.90 1.08
CA PRO A 88 -24.22 -28.80 2.14
C PRO A 88 -24.11 -30.27 1.71
N LEU A 89 -24.80 -30.64 0.63
CA LEU A 89 -24.83 -32.00 0.06
C LEU A 89 -23.92 -32.15 -1.17
N LYS A 90 -23.25 -31.08 -1.60
CA LYS A 90 -22.29 -31.13 -2.71
C LYS A 90 -21.00 -31.84 -2.27
N ASP A 91 -20.08 -32.02 -3.22
CA ASP A 91 -18.80 -32.68 -2.97
C ASP A 91 -18.05 -32.07 -1.78
N PRO A 92 -17.26 -32.87 -1.04
CA PRO A 92 -16.56 -32.43 0.18
C PRO A 92 -15.72 -31.16 -0.02
N LYS A 93 -15.16 -30.98 -1.22
CA LYS A 93 -14.41 -29.78 -1.59
C LYS A 93 -15.28 -28.52 -1.58
N ASN A 94 -16.43 -28.56 -2.23
CA ASN A 94 -17.35 -27.41 -2.32
C ASN A 94 -17.93 -27.02 -0.95
N VAL A 95 -18.24 -28.03 -0.12
CA VAL A 95 -18.70 -27.84 1.26
C VAL A 95 -17.60 -27.18 2.09
N LYS A 96 -16.36 -27.67 2.00
CA LYS A 96 -15.21 -27.11 2.73
C LYS A 96 -14.93 -25.67 2.32
N ASP A 97 -15.00 -25.35 1.04
CA ASP A 97 -14.79 -23.99 0.55
C ASP A 97 -15.87 -23.03 1.08
N THR A 98 -17.14 -23.46 1.06
CA THR A 98 -18.27 -22.66 1.59
C THR A 98 -18.18 -22.48 3.11
N LEU A 99 -17.75 -23.52 3.84
CA LEU A 99 -17.54 -23.47 5.29
C LEU A 99 -16.36 -22.57 5.66
N ASN A 100 -15.26 -22.65 4.92
CA ASN A 100 -14.10 -21.77 5.11
C ASN A 100 -14.45 -20.30 4.87
N ASP A 101 -15.31 -20.03 3.88
CA ASP A 101 -15.81 -18.69 3.59
C ASP A 101 -16.74 -18.16 4.69
N LEU A 102 -17.56 -19.03 5.28
CA LEU A 102 -18.46 -18.68 6.38
C LEU A 102 -17.71 -18.49 7.71
N SER A 103 -16.69 -19.30 7.95
CA SER A 103 -15.96 -19.33 9.20
C SER A 103 -15.11 -18.06 9.39
N PRO A 104 -15.31 -17.31 10.48
CA PRO A 104 -14.45 -16.18 10.82
C PRO A 104 -12.99 -16.61 11.02
N ALA A 105 -12.75 -17.85 11.46
CA ALA A 105 -11.42 -18.37 11.77
C ALA A 105 -10.46 -18.28 10.57
N THR A 106 -10.95 -18.55 9.36
CA THR A 106 -10.14 -18.47 8.12
C THR A 106 -9.62 -17.06 7.85
N ARG A 107 -10.39 -16.03 8.24
CA ARG A 107 -9.98 -14.63 8.06
C ARG A 107 -8.93 -14.25 9.11
N TYR A 108 -9.13 -14.70 10.35
CA TYR A 108 -8.18 -14.46 11.43
C TYR A 108 -6.82 -15.14 11.18
N THR A 109 -6.80 -16.38 10.70
CA THR A 109 -5.55 -17.08 10.37
C THR A 109 -4.77 -16.37 9.26
N LYS A 110 -5.44 -15.96 8.17
CA LYS A 110 -4.82 -15.19 7.07
C LYS A 110 -4.29 -13.83 7.53
N ALA A 111 -5.02 -13.14 8.40
CA ALA A 111 -4.57 -11.86 8.97
C ALA A 111 -3.31 -12.07 9.84
N LEU A 112 -3.31 -13.09 10.70
CA LEU A 112 -2.14 -13.43 11.53
C LEU A 112 -0.92 -13.80 10.69
N GLU A 113 -1.09 -14.56 9.61
CA GLU A 113 0.00 -14.87 8.68
C GLU A 113 0.57 -13.62 8.02
N SER A 114 -0.29 -12.67 7.65
CA SER A 114 0.13 -11.40 7.06
C SER A 114 0.91 -10.54 8.06
N ILE A 115 0.47 -10.48 9.31
CA ILE A 115 1.18 -9.77 10.39
C ILE A 115 2.55 -10.40 10.63
N ARG A 116 2.62 -11.73 10.78
CA ARG A 116 3.89 -12.45 10.97
C ARG A 116 4.84 -12.30 9.78
N LYS A 117 4.32 -12.17 8.57
CA LYS A 117 5.13 -11.88 7.38
C LYS A 117 5.69 -10.46 7.46
N PHE A 118 4.85 -9.48 7.78
CA PHE A 118 5.27 -8.09 7.92
C PHE A 118 6.33 -7.89 9.01
N GLU A 119 6.19 -8.54 10.16
CA GLU A 119 7.20 -8.51 11.23
C GLU A 119 8.56 -9.05 10.77
N ARG A 120 8.56 -10.16 10.01
CA ARG A 120 9.78 -10.75 9.45
C ARG A 120 10.43 -9.82 8.44
N ASP A 121 9.65 -9.24 7.53
CA ASP A 121 10.13 -8.33 6.50
C ASP A 121 10.71 -7.05 7.14
N GLN A 122 10.04 -6.48 8.15
CA GLN A 122 10.52 -5.32 8.88
C GLN A 122 11.82 -5.64 9.65
N THR A 123 11.87 -6.78 10.33
CA THR A 123 13.08 -7.22 11.05
C THR A 123 14.27 -7.40 10.11
N ALA A 124 14.04 -7.96 8.91
CA ALA A 124 15.07 -8.08 7.88
C ALA A 124 15.53 -6.70 7.38
N GLY A 125 14.59 -5.77 7.15
CA GLY A 125 14.90 -4.39 6.75
C GLY A 125 15.75 -3.65 7.79
N VAL A 126 15.39 -3.73 9.07
CA VAL A 126 16.15 -3.11 10.17
C VAL A 126 17.58 -3.65 10.23
N LYS A 127 17.77 -4.96 10.05
CA LYS A 127 19.11 -5.56 9.99
C LYS A 127 19.93 -5.03 8.81
N GLY A 128 19.32 -4.90 7.64
CA GLY A 128 19.98 -4.32 6.45
C GLY A 128 20.48 -2.90 6.72
N VAL A 129 19.60 -2.02 7.21
CA VAL A 129 19.94 -0.63 7.55
C VAL A 129 21.01 -0.57 8.64
N SER A 130 20.96 -1.45 9.64
CA SER A 130 21.99 -1.50 10.69
C SER A 130 23.36 -1.85 10.13
N VAL A 131 23.46 -2.77 9.16
CA VAL A 131 24.73 -3.12 8.51
C VAL A 131 25.25 -1.96 7.68
N GLU A 132 24.38 -1.31 6.89
CA GLU A 132 24.74 -0.12 6.11
C GLU A 132 25.24 1.03 6.99
N LEU A 133 24.61 1.23 8.15
CA LEU A 133 25.02 2.25 9.11
C LEU A 133 26.42 1.99 9.68
N VAL A 134 26.73 0.74 10.05
CA VAL A 134 28.07 0.37 10.54
C VAL A 134 29.11 0.63 9.47
N HIS A 135 28.86 0.18 8.25
CA HIS A 135 29.77 0.39 7.12
C HIS A 135 29.94 1.89 6.78
N GLY A 136 28.87 2.67 6.87
CA GLY A 136 28.91 4.13 6.71
C GLY A 136 29.77 4.81 7.77
N LYS A 137 29.68 4.38 9.04
CA LYS A 137 30.53 4.89 10.13
C LYS A 137 32.01 4.57 9.89
N GLU A 138 32.32 3.34 9.46
CA GLU A 138 33.69 2.96 9.11
C GLU A 138 34.27 3.84 8.00
N LYS A 139 33.49 4.12 6.95
CA LYS A 139 33.88 5.04 5.87
C LYS A 139 34.16 6.45 6.35
N VAL A 140 33.36 6.98 7.27
CA VAL A 140 33.61 8.32 7.85
C VAL A 140 34.94 8.34 8.60
N VAL A 141 35.24 7.30 9.38
CA VAL A 141 36.51 7.17 10.11
C VAL A 141 37.70 7.09 9.15
N THR A 142 37.59 6.29 8.08
CA THR A 142 38.68 6.17 7.10
C THR A 142 38.90 7.46 6.31
N LEU A 143 37.83 8.16 5.91
CA LEU A 143 37.93 9.48 5.29
C LEU A 143 38.58 10.51 6.23
N GLY A 144 38.29 10.45 7.53
CA GLY A 144 38.94 11.28 8.53
C GLY A 144 40.46 11.07 8.58
N LYS A 145 40.92 9.82 8.52
CA LYS A 145 42.36 9.49 8.46
C LYS A 145 43.01 10.01 7.19
N ILE A 146 42.41 9.73 6.03
CA ILE A 146 42.92 10.20 4.73
C ILE A 146 43.00 11.73 4.68
N ARG A 147 42.04 12.43 5.29
CA ARG A 147 42.05 13.89 5.38
C ARG A 147 43.22 14.41 6.22
N SER A 148 43.50 13.77 7.36
CA SER A 148 44.67 14.11 8.19
C SER A 148 45.97 13.92 7.43
N GLU A 149 46.12 12.77 6.75
CA GLU A 149 47.29 12.48 5.91
C GLU A 149 47.45 13.50 4.77
N LEU A 150 46.35 13.93 4.15
CA LEU A 150 46.38 14.95 3.10
C LEU A 150 46.85 16.30 3.65
N ASP A 151 46.39 16.71 4.83
CA ASP A 151 46.82 17.97 5.45
C ASP A 151 48.31 17.91 5.83
N GLU A 152 48.81 16.78 6.32
CA GLU A 152 50.24 16.56 6.57
C GLU A 152 51.09 16.60 5.29
N ILE A 153 50.60 16.02 4.20
CA ILE A 153 51.27 16.08 2.90
C ILE A 153 51.30 17.52 2.37
N ARG A 154 50.21 18.28 2.53
CA ARG A 154 50.15 19.69 2.12
C ARG A 154 51.16 20.56 2.86
N VAL A 155 51.25 20.43 4.18
CA VAL A 155 52.25 21.17 4.97
C VAL A 155 53.66 20.87 4.48
N ARG A 156 54.01 19.59 4.27
CA ARG A 156 55.32 19.21 3.72
C ARG A 156 55.56 19.73 2.31
N HIS A 157 54.53 19.73 1.47
CA HIS A 157 54.62 20.30 0.13
C HIS A 157 54.95 21.80 0.18
N ASP A 158 54.27 22.55 1.03
CA ASP A 158 54.50 24.00 1.18
C ASP A 158 55.90 24.28 1.75
N GLU A 159 56.38 23.47 2.69
CA GLU A 159 57.76 23.53 3.19
C GLU A 159 58.79 23.30 2.07
N PHE A 160 58.60 22.27 1.24
CA PHE A 160 59.49 22.00 0.12
C PHE A 160 59.41 23.09 -0.96
N SER A 161 58.21 23.61 -1.26
CA SER A 161 58.01 24.69 -2.22
C SER A 161 58.74 25.96 -1.78
N ASN A 162 58.56 26.38 -0.52
CA ASN A 162 59.27 27.53 0.04
C ASN A 162 60.79 27.34 -0.02
N ARG A 163 61.28 26.13 0.24
CA ARG A 163 62.73 25.85 0.17
C ARG A 163 63.26 25.89 -1.26
N ILE A 164 62.48 25.43 -2.23
CA ILE A 164 62.80 25.59 -3.65
C ILE A 164 62.86 27.09 -3.99
N ASP A 165 61.87 27.89 -3.59
CA ASP A 165 61.83 29.32 -3.88
C ASP A 165 63.06 30.05 -3.34
N VAL A 166 63.45 29.78 -2.08
CA VAL A 166 64.68 30.33 -1.48
C VAL A 166 65.93 29.95 -2.26
N LEU A 167 66.10 28.65 -2.57
CA LEU A 167 67.25 28.17 -3.34
C LEU A 167 67.28 28.76 -4.76
N THR A 168 66.11 29.00 -5.36
CA THR A 168 66.00 29.59 -6.69
C THR A 168 66.48 31.04 -6.68
N VAL A 169 66.15 31.81 -5.63
CA VAL A 169 66.67 33.17 -5.41
C VAL A 169 68.18 33.15 -5.16
N GLU A 170 68.67 32.28 -4.27
CA GLU A 170 70.11 32.16 -3.99
C GLU A 170 70.91 31.85 -5.27
N ILE A 171 70.44 30.90 -6.09
CA ILE A 171 71.07 30.56 -7.37
C ILE A 171 71.09 31.77 -8.33
N ALA A 172 70.02 32.57 -8.37
CA ALA A 172 69.94 33.76 -9.21
C ALA A 172 70.91 34.87 -8.78
N GLU A 173 71.22 34.98 -7.48
CA GLU A 173 72.13 35.99 -6.93
C GLU A 173 73.63 35.61 -7.01
N LEU A 174 73.95 34.32 -7.09
CA LEU A 174 75.33 33.84 -7.25
C LEU A 174 76.12 34.48 -8.42
N PRO A 175 75.59 34.63 -9.65
CA PRO A 175 76.32 35.25 -10.76
C PRO A 175 76.58 36.76 -10.58
N GLU A 176 75.78 37.46 -9.76
CA GLU A 176 76.06 38.85 -9.36
C GLU A 176 77.21 38.88 -8.35
N ARG A 177 77.19 37.98 -7.36
CA ARG A 177 78.27 37.84 -6.36
C ARG A 177 79.61 37.46 -6.98
N ILE A 178 79.62 36.56 -7.96
CA ILE A 178 80.85 36.15 -8.68
C ILE A 178 81.44 37.29 -9.51
N ARG A 179 80.62 38.23 -10.01
CA ARG A 179 81.09 39.42 -10.75
C ARG A 179 81.60 40.55 -9.84
N SER A 180 81.28 40.50 -8.56
CA SER A 180 81.69 41.51 -7.56
C SER A 180 83.01 41.20 -6.85
N VAL A 181 83.64 40.06 -7.16
CA VAL A 181 84.96 39.61 -6.68
C VAL A 181 85.97 39.75 -7.81
#